data_AF-A0A352RSE9-F1
#
_entry.id   AF-A0A352RSE9-F1
#
_cell.length_a   1.000
_cell.length_b   1.000
_cell.length_c   1.000
_cell.angle_alpha   90.00
_cell.angle_beta   90.00
_cell.angle_gamma   90.00
#
_symmetry.space_group_name_H-M   'P 1'
#
loop_
_entity.id
_entity.type
_entity.pdbx_description
1 polymer ?
#
loop_
_entity_poly.entity_id
_entity_poly.type
_entity_poly.pdbx_seq_one_letter_code
_entity_poly.pdbx_strand_id
1 'polypeptide(L)' 'YEWTDLTYQEKAAGNTAMYVFPLAVLLAFLALAAQYNSWSLPFAVLLIAPMALLSAIVGVWLSGGDNNIFTQI' A
#
# COMPACT_ATOMS: atom_id res chain seq x y z
N TYR A 1 24.78 -4.14 -16.20
CA TYR A 1 23.80 -5.14 -16.70
C TYR A 1 22.95 -5.76 -15.59
N GLU A 2 23.34 -5.66 -14.30
CA GLU A 2 22.52 -6.11 -13.16
C GLU A 2 21.20 -5.32 -12.96
N TRP A 3 21.17 -4.06 -13.37
CA TRP A 3 19.97 -3.21 -13.35
C TRP A 3 18.85 -3.69 -14.29
N THR A 4 19.17 -4.42 -15.36
CA THR A 4 18.20 -4.90 -16.36
C THR A 4 17.44 -6.14 -15.88
N ASP A 5 18.07 -7.00 -15.07
CA ASP A 5 17.42 -8.20 -14.50
C ASP A 5 16.41 -7.84 -13.39
N LEU A 6 16.77 -6.92 -12.49
CA LEU A 6 15.89 -6.44 -11.41
C LEU A 6 14.63 -5.74 -11.95
N THR A 7 14.78 -4.84 -12.93
CA THR A 7 13.62 -4.20 -13.58
C THR A 7 12.79 -5.18 -14.42
N TYR A 8 13.41 -6.24 -14.96
CA TYR A 8 12.68 -7.32 -15.64
C TYR A 8 11.87 -8.17 -14.67
N GLN A 9 12.42 -8.50 -13.50
CA GLN A 9 11.69 -9.18 -12.42
C GLN A 9 10.59 -8.31 -11.81
N GLU A 10 10.80 -7.00 -11.64
CA GLU A 10 9.73 -6.07 -11.24
C GLU A 10 8.60 -6.02 -12.28
N LYS A 11 8.90 -6.09 -13.58
CA LYS A 11 7.88 -6.18 -14.63
C LYS A 11 7.17 -7.54 -14.66
N ALA A 12 7.90 -8.63 -14.48
CA ALA A 12 7.35 -9.98 -14.48
C ALA A 12 6.53 -10.28 -13.21
N ALA A 13 6.97 -9.80 -12.04
CA ALA A 13 6.26 -9.89 -10.77
C ALA A 13 5.18 -8.82 -10.60
N GLY A 14 5.38 -7.64 -11.21
CA GLY A 14 4.49 -6.48 -11.10
C GLY A 14 3.10 -6.70 -11.67
N ASN A 15 2.94 -7.61 -12.63
CA ASN A 15 1.61 -7.98 -13.12
C ASN A 15 0.81 -8.77 -12.08
N THR A 16 1.45 -9.70 -11.37
CA THR A 16 0.79 -10.48 -10.31
C THR A 16 0.47 -9.62 -9.10
N ALA A 17 1.38 -8.73 -8.70
CA ALA A 17 1.17 -7.80 -7.59
C ALA A 17 -0.09 -6.91 -7.80
N MET A 18 -0.34 -6.49 -9.05
CA MET A 18 -1.51 -5.69 -9.39
C MET A 18 -2.84 -6.43 -9.20
N TYR A 19 -2.87 -7.76 -9.33
CA TYR A 19 -4.07 -8.57 -9.05
C TYR A 19 -4.16 -9.01 -7.58
N VAL A 20 -3.03 -9.32 -6.95
CA VAL A 20 -2.98 -9.79 -5.56
C VAL A 20 -3.30 -8.67 -4.57
N PHE A 21 -2.86 -7.44 -4.83
CA PHE A 21 -3.12 -6.29 -3.96
C PHE A 21 -4.62 -5.99 -3.76
N PRO A 22 -5.45 -5.81 -4.80
CA PRO A 22 -6.89 -5.58 -4.61
C PRO A 22 -7.60 -6.80 -3.99
N LEU A 23 -7.15 -8.02 -4.29
CA LEU A 23 -7.68 -9.22 -3.66
C LEU A 23 -7.39 -9.26 -2.15
N ALA A 24 -6.18 -8.89 -1.75
CA ALA A 24 -5.77 -8.80 -0.34
C ALA A 24 -6.53 -7.70 0.40
N VAL A 25 -6.71 -6.52 -0.23
CA VAL A 25 -7.52 -5.42 0.32
C VAL A 25 -8.98 -5.85 0.51
N LEU A 26 -9.55 -6.56 -0.45
CA LEU A 26 -10.91 -7.09 -0.36
C LEU A 26 -11.03 -8.11 0.77
N LEU A 27 -10.09 -9.05 0.88
CA LEU A 27 -10.07 -10.01 2.00
C LEU A 27 -9.93 -9.32 3.36
N ALA A 28 -9.05 -8.33 3.48
CA ALA A 28 -8.89 -7.54 4.70
C ALA A 28 -10.20 -6.80 5.06
N PHE A 29 -10.88 -6.20 4.08
CA PHE A 29 -12.19 -5.57 4.28
C PHE A 29 -13.23 -6.57 4.80
N LEU A 30 -13.35 -7.75 4.17
CA LEU A 30 -14.30 -8.78 4.61
C LEU A 30 -13.96 -9.32 6.01
N ALA A 31 -12.67 -9.55 6.31
CA ALA A 31 -12.22 -10.00 7.61
C ALA A 31 -12.54 -9.00 8.73
N LEU A 32 -12.28 -7.71 8.49
CA LEU A 32 -12.62 -6.63 9.41
C LEU A 32 -14.14 -6.48 9.56
N ALA A 33 -14.90 -6.60 8.47
CA ALA A 33 -16.36 -6.51 8.50
C ALA A 33 -16.97 -7.63 9.36
N ALA A 34 -16.45 -8.85 9.22
CA ALA A 34 -16.85 -9.99 10.02
C ALA A 34 -16.46 -9.81 11.52
N GLN A 35 -15.28 -9.28 11.80
CA GLN A 35 -14.81 -9.06 13.18
C GLN A 35 -15.59 -7.96 13.92
N TYR A 36 -15.86 -6.83 13.25
CA TYR A 36 -16.54 -5.69 13.87
C TYR A 36 -18.07 -5.73 13.77
N ASN A 37 -18.63 -6.78 13.16
CA ASN A 37 -20.07 -6.95 12.92
C ASN A 37 -20.73 -5.71 12.26
N SER A 38 -19.95 -4.96 11.49
CA SER A 38 -20.33 -3.65 10.95
C SER A 38 -19.55 -3.34 9.69
N TRP A 39 -20.20 -2.70 8.74
CA TRP A 39 -19.65 -2.36 7.41
C TRP A 39 -18.97 -0.98 7.39
N SER A 40 -19.26 -0.12 8.38
CA SER A 40 -18.72 1.25 8.42
C SER A 40 -17.31 1.31 9.00
N LEU A 41 -16.99 0.45 9.97
CA LEU A 41 -15.66 0.39 10.60
C LEU A 41 -14.55 -0.08 9.63
N PRO A 42 -14.76 -1.13 8.82
CA PRO A 42 -13.78 -1.54 7.79
C PRO A 42 -13.49 -0.43 6.77
N PHE A 43 -14.50 0.35 6.40
CA PHE A 43 -14.34 1.46 5.47
C PHE A 43 -13.48 2.58 6.07
N ALA A 44 -13.67 2.89 7.36
CA ALA A 44 -12.83 3.84 8.08
C ALA A 44 -11.36 3.38 8.15
N VAL A 45 -11.13 2.09 8.44
CA VAL A 45 -9.77 1.50 8.47
C VAL A 45 -9.10 1.59 7.10
N LEU A 46 -9.85 1.30 6.02
CA LEU A 46 -9.35 1.42 4.65
C LEU A 46 -8.98 2.85 4.27
N LEU A 47 -9.67 3.85 4.82
CA LEU A 47 -9.38 5.27 4.59
C LEU A 47 -8.20 5.78 5.44
N ILE A 48 -7.93 5.16 6.58
CA ILE A 48 -6.76 5.50 7.42
C ILE A 48 -5.45 5.17 6.71
N ALA A 49 -5.39 4.05 5.97
CA ALA A 49 -4.18 3.64 5.24
C ALA A 49 -3.64 4.71 4.26
N PRO A 50 -4.43 5.28 3.33
CA PRO A 50 -3.97 6.35 2.46
C PRO A 50 -3.71 7.65 3.23
N MET A 51 -4.46 7.93 4.31
CA MET A 51 -4.19 9.11 5.15
C MET A 51 -2.85 9.02 5.88
N ALA A 52 -2.44 7.83 6.31
CA ALA A 52 -1.15 7.58 6.92
C ALA A 52 0.00 7.78 5.92
N LEU A 53 -0.15 7.25 4.71
CA LEU A 53 0.80 7.47 3.60
C LEU A 53 0.93 8.95 3.26
N LEU A 54 -0.19 9.67 3.12
CA LEU A 54 -0.18 11.11 2.87
C LEU A 54 0.55 11.87 3.98
N SER A 55 0.27 11.53 5.24
CA SER A 55 0.91 12.16 6.40
C SER A 55 2.42 11.87 6.44
N ALA A 56 2.85 10.66 6.10
CA ALA A 56 4.26 10.29 6.02
C ALA A 56 4.99 11.09 4.93
N ILE A 57 4.41 11.20 3.73
CA ILE A 57 5.00 11.97 2.63
C ILE A 57 5.09 13.46 3.00
N VAL A 58 4.03 14.02 3.59
CA VAL A 58 4.01 15.41 4.06
C VAL A 58 5.08 15.63 5.14
N GLY A 59 5.26 14.68 6.06
CA GLY A 59 6.32 14.73 7.07
C GLY A 59 7.73 14.72 6.48
N VAL A 60 7.96 13.88 5.47
CA VAL A 60 9.24 13.82 4.74
C VAL A 60 9.51 15.12 3.97
N TRP A 61 8.48 15.69 3.34
CA TRP A 61 8.56 16.99 2.67
C TRP A 61 8.94 18.11 3.63
N LEU A 62 8.34 18.15 4.82
CA LEU A 62 8.66 19.16 5.85
C LEU A 62 10.05 18.97 6.45
N SER A 63 10.52 17.72 6.54
CA SER A 63 11.87 17.40 7.03
C SER A 63 12.97 17.62 5.97
N GLY A 64 12.62 17.98 4.74
CA GLY A 64 13.56 18.12 3.62
C GLY A 64 14.26 16.82 3.22
N GLY A 65 13.67 15.67 3.58
CA GLY A 65 14.23 14.35 3.32
C GLY A 65 13.89 13.85 1.91
N ASP A 66 14.77 13.02 1.35
CA ASP A 66 14.53 12.38 0.06
C ASP A 66 13.35 11.41 0.12
N ASN A 67 12.45 11.53 -0.84
CA ASN A 67 11.32 10.63 -1.03
C ASN A 67 11.80 9.36 -1.75
N ASN A 68 12.42 8.46 -0.99
CA ASN A 68 13.06 7.23 -1.46
C ASN A 68 12.21 5.97 -1.15
N ILE A 69 12.68 4.79 -1.58
CA ILE A 69 12.00 3.50 -1.34
C ILE A 69 11.69 3.25 0.15
N PHE A 70 12.51 3.72 1.10
CA PHE A 70 12.26 3.59 2.54
C PHE A 70 11.16 4.51 3.07
N THR A 71 10.74 5.52 2.29
CA THR A 71 9.67 6.45 2.67
C THR A 71 8.32 6.14 2.02
N GLN A 72 8.30 5.35 0.93
CA GLN A 72 7.08 5.03 0.16
C GLN A 72 6.64 3.56 0.25
N ILE A 73 7.51 2.62 0.64
CA ILE A 73 7.21 1.18 0.74
C ILE A 73 7.57 0.65 2.11
#